data_AF-A0A4Z0EHE8-F1
#
_entry.id   AF-A0A4Z0EHE8-F1
#
_cell.length_a   1.000
_cell.length_b   1.000
_cell.length_c   1.000
_cell.angle_alpha   90.00
_cell.angle_beta   90.00
_cell.angle_gamma   90.00
#
_symmetry.space_group_name_H-M   'P 1'
#
loop_
_entity.id
_entity.type
_entity.pdbx_description
1 polymer ?
#
loop_
_entity_poly.entity_id
_entity_poly.type
_entity_poly.pdbx_seq_one_letter_code
_entity_poly.pdbx_strand_id
1 'polypeptide(L)'
;MTIIYYSHYLNVRLRNVTSSAIKTEDLLAATRKLNSAEETVYLGEIHRSPHGAETHLSAMPLPNPLPDTPEILALTEVFREAGAPNPELWARSQVQEGKNQLARFSFLKAISTDWLPETATDWVEAQLHSTSAVSSGPGAQLVTAVQEMVSKGVRLESIVDLVRVIQFEALFHVCQTLDVGNESDTPLADWALFEVDEQGQPTRTINALHESLLEFDPSGRELYPRPE
;
A
#
# COMPACT_ATOMS: atom_id res chain seq x y z
N MET A 1 3.01 -44.52 7.74
CA MET A 1 2.89 -43.39 8.69
C MET A 1 2.39 -42.21 7.88
N THR A 2 1.09 -41.94 7.96
CA THR A 2 0.40 -40.95 7.12
C THR A 2 0.29 -39.66 7.91
N ILE A 3 1.01 -38.62 7.50
CA ILE A 3 0.90 -37.29 8.09
C ILE A 3 -0.18 -36.55 7.28
N ILE A 4 -1.34 -36.37 7.89
CA ILE A 4 -2.42 -35.53 7.36
C ILE A 4 -2.11 -34.10 7.79
N TYR A 5 -1.71 -33.25 6.84
CA TYR A 5 -1.60 -31.81 7.07
C TYR A 5 -3.00 -31.19 7.03
N TYR A 6 -3.52 -30.77 8.18
CA TYR A 6 -4.62 -29.82 8.25
C TYR A 6 -4.04 -28.41 8.11
N SER A 7 -3.97 -27.90 6.88
CA SER A 7 -3.71 -26.48 6.64
C SER A 7 -4.98 -25.70 7.01
N HIS A 8 -4.95 -25.00 8.14
CA HIS A 8 -5.93 -23.95 8.43
C HIS A 8 -5.61 -22.76 7.52
N TYR A 9 -6.37 -22.62 6.43
CA TYR A 9 -6.40 -21.40 5.64
C TYR A 9 -6.76 -20.22 6.54
N LEU A 10 -5.79 -19.32 6.78
CA LEU A 10 -6.08 -17.97 7.24
C LEU A 10 -6.82 -17.25 6.11
N ASN A 11 -8.15 -17.34 6.12
CA ASN A 11 -8.98 -16.37 5.42
C ASN A 11 -8.86 -15.04 6.17
N VAL A 12 -7.98 -14.16 5.71
CA VAL A 12 -8.01 -12.74 6.12
C VAL A 12 -9.26 -12.13 5.50
N ARG A 13 -10.40 -12.29 6.18
CA ARG A 13 -11.60 -11.49 5.93
C ARG A 13 -11.32 -10.11 6.50
N LEU A 14 -11.08 -9.13 5.63
CA LEU A 14 -11.22 -7.72 5.97
C LEU A 14 -12.66 -7.52 6.45
N ARG A 15 -12.86 -7.38 7.77
CA ARG A 15 -14.18 -7.12 8.34
C ARG A 15 -14.53 -5.67 8.05
N ASN A 16 -15.63 -5.48 7.32
CA ASN A 16 -16.26 -4.19 7.09
C ASN A 16 -16.48 -3.44 8.41
N VAL A 17 -15.82 -2.30 8.57
CA VAL A 17 -16.25 -1.27 9.51
C VAL A 17 -17.32 -0.45 8.80
N THR A 18 -18.58 -0.86 8.94
CA THR A 18 -19.72 -0.06 8.49
C THR A 18 -20.07 0.99 9.55
N SER A 19 -19.92 2.28 9.21
CA SER A 19 -20.79 3.34 9.72
C SER A 19 -20.68 4.62 8.87
N SER A 20 -21.29 4.63 7.68
CA SER A 20 -22.36 5.58 7.29
C SER A 20 -22.64 5.51 5.78
N ALA A 21 -23.79 4.91 5.45
CA ALA A 21 -24.69 5.23 4.33
C ALA A 21 -24.15 5.61 2.93
N ILE A 22 -23.39 4.72 2.27
CA ILE A 22 -23.57 4.44 0.84
C ILE A 22 -23.55 2.91 0.69
N LYS A 23 -24.58 2.33 0.07
CA LYS A 23 -24.63 0.87 -0.13
C LYS A 23 -23.53 0.51 -1.12
N THR A 24 -22.69 -0.45 -0.77
CA THR A 24 -21.61 -0.99 -1.62
C THR A 24 -22.09 -1.36 -3.04
N GLU A 25 -23.38 -1.68 -3.19
CA GLU A 25 -24.04 -1.93 -4.46
C GLU A 25 -24.11 -0.69 -5.39
N ASP A 26 -24.24 0.51 -4.85
CA ASP A 26 -24.31 1.76 -5.63
C ASP A 26 -22.93 2.12 -6.22
N LEU A 27 -21.86 1.85 -5.48
CA LEU A 27 -20.45 2.05 -5.90
C LEU A 27 -20.04 1.04 -7.00
N LEU A 28 -20.45 -0.22 -6.85
CA LEU A 28 -20.22 -1.25 -7.87
C LEU A 28 -21.05 -1.00 -9.13
N ALA A 29 -22.27 -0.48 -9.00
CA ALA A 29 -23.12 -0.12 -10.14
C ALA A 29 -22.57 1.07 -10.94
N ALA A 30 -22.02 2.09 -10.27
CA ALA A 30 -21.35 3.21 -10.93
C ALA A 30 -20.13 2.74 -11.74
N THR A 31 -19.34 1.82 -11.17
CA THR A 31 -18.16 1.22 -11.82
C THR A 31 -18.53 0.37 -13.03
N ARG A 32 -19.60 -0.44 -12.97
CA ARG A 32 -20.06 -1.27 -14.10
C ARG A 32 -20.62 -0.46 -15.27
N LYS A 33 -21.22 0.71 -15.02
CA LYS A 33 -21.84 1.54 -16.07
C LYS A 33 -20.82 2.35 -16.89
N LEU A 34 -19.60 2.51 -16.39
CA LEU A 34 -18.51 3.25 -17.06
C LEU A 34 -17.73 2.37 -18.05
N ASN A 35 -17.61 1.07 -17.76
CA ASN A 35 -16.87 0.11 -18.60
C ASN A 35 -17.54 -0.23 -19.95
N SER A 36 -18.76 0.25 -20.23
CA SER A 36 -19.46 -0.02 -21.51
C SER A 36 -19.29 1.10 -22.56
N ALA A 37 -18.51 2.15 -22.27
CA ALA A 37 -18.43 3.34 -23.11
C ALA A 37 -17.12 3.51 -23.91
N GLU A 38 -16.12 2.64 -23.75
CA GLU A 38 -14.82 2.79 -24.42
C GLU A 38 -14.70 1.91 -25.67
N GLU A 39 -15.31 2.37 -26.78
CA GLU A 39 -14.96 1.89 -28.11
C GLU A 39 -14.88 3.08 -29.08
N THR A 40 -13.88 3.94 -28.91
CA THR A 40 -13.41 4.81 -30.02
C THR A 40 -11.92 5.19 -29.87
N VAL A 41 -11.13 4.68 -30.80
CA VAL A 41 -9.68 4.80 -30.97
C VAL A 41 -9.27 6.22 -31.41
N TYR A 42 -8.13 6.72 -30.91
CA TYR A 42 -7.33 7.75 -31.58
C TYR A 42 -5.87 7.31 -31.68
N LEU A 43 -5.46 6.88 -32.89
CA LEU A 43 -4.07 6.67 -33.27
C LEU A 43 -3.57 7.94 -33.97
N GLY A 44 -2.70 8.70 -33.32
CA GLY A 44 -1.98 9.83 -33.91
C GLY A 44 -0.55 9.42 -34.29
N GLU A 45 -0.26 9.39 -35.59
CA GLU A 45 1.06 9.07 -36.15
C GLU A 45 2.11 10.15 -35.80
N ILE A 46 3.29 9.73 -35.33
CA ILE A 46 4.42 10.64 -35.04
C ILE A 46 5.44 10.53 -36.17
N HIS A 47 5.50 11.54 -37.03
CA HIS A 47 6.51 11.70 -38.08
C HIS A 47 7.81 12.24 -37.46
N ARG A 48 8.91 11.46 -37.50
CA ARG A 48 10.25 11.92 -37.10
C ARG A 48 10.93 12.61 -38.28
N SER A 49 11.34 13.87 -38.10
CA SER A 49 12.28 14.56 -38.99
C SER A 49 13.66 14.65 -38.34
N PRO A 50 14.78 14.48 -39.07
CA PRO A 50 16.11 14.52 -38.49
C PRO A 50 16.79 15.90 -38.64
N HIS A 51 17.69 16.17 -37.69
CA HIS A 51 18.76 17.18 -37.67
C HIS A 51 18.48 18.55 -37.01
N GLY A 52 19.07 18.72 -35.83
CA GLY A 52 20.18 19.65 -35.65
C GLY A 52 19.86 21.14 -35.55
N ALA A 53 19.41 21.59 -34.38
CA ALA A 53 19.67 22.93 -33.87
C ALA A 53 19.56 22.92 -32.34
N GLU A 54 20.63 23.31 -31.66
CA GLU A 54 20.61 23.58 -30.22
C GLU A 54 19.70 24.77 -29.95
N THR A 55 18.47 24.51 -29.52
CA THR A 55 17.58 25.51 -28.94
C THR A 55 17.68 25.44 -27.43
N HIS A 56 18.08 26.56 -26.81
CA HIS A 56 17.84 26.86 -25.41
C HIS A 56 16.37 26.51 -25.07
N LEU A 57 16.15 25.36 -24.43
CA LEU A 57 14.87 24.98 -23.86
C LEU A 57 14.60 25.88 -22.66
N SER A 58 14.05 27.07 -22.93
CA SER A 58 13.22 27.75 -21.96
C SER A 58 12.19 26.73 -21.50
N ALA A 59 12.23 26.32 -20.23
CA ALA A 59 11.27 25.38 -19.66
C ALA A 59 9.87 25.83 -20.05
N MET A 60 9.22 25.09 -20.95
CA MET A 60 7.84 25.38 -21.31
C MET A 60 7.04 25.27 -20.01
N PRO A 61 6.19 26.25 -19.68
CA PRO A 61 5.30 26.10 -18.55
C PRO A 61 4.52 24.80 -18.77
N LEU A 62 4.57 23.91 -17.78
CA LEU A 62 3.79 22.68 -17.82
C LEU A 62 2.33 23.08 -18.12
N PRO A 63 1.67 22.43 -19.08
CA PRO A 63 0.28 22.74 -19.36
C PRO A 63 -0.50 22.64 -18.05
N ASN A 64 -1.40 23.61 -17.81
CA ASN A 64 -2.28 23.55 -16.65
C ASN A 64 -2.93 22.17 -16.62
N PRO A 65 -2.98 21.49 -15.46
CA PRO A 65 -3.62 20.20 -15.38
C PRO A 65 -5.05 20.33 -15.90
N LEU A 66 -5.47 19.37 -16.73
CA LEU A 66 -6.84 19.31 -17.20
C LEU A 66 -7.78 19.34 -15.99
N PRO A 67 -8.93 20.04 -16.07
CA PRO A 67 -9.89 20.06 -14.98
C PRO A 67 -10.37 18.63 -14.67
N ASP A 68 -10.68 18.38 -13.40
CA ASP A 68 -11.16 17.07 -12.98
C ASP A 68 -12.48 16.71 -13.63
N THR A 69 -12.57 15.47 -14.11
CA THR A 69 -13.79 14.91 -14.66
C THR A 69 -14.77 14.54 -13.53
N PRO A 70 -16.07 14.38 -13.82
CA PRO A 70 -17.03 13.87 -12.82
C PRO A 70 -16.61 12.54 -12.18
N GLU A 71 -15.92 11.70 -12.95
CA GLU A 71 -15.38 10.42 -12.46
C GLU A 71 -14.26 10.63 -11.43
N ILE A 72 -13.29 11.52 -11.71
CA ILE A 72 -12.22 11.84 -10.76
C ILE A 72 -12.80 12.43 -9.47
N LEU A 73 -13.81 13.31 -9.58
CA LEU A 73 -14.48 13.89 -8.41
C LEU A 73 -15.19 12.82 -7.57
N ALA A 74 -15.88 11.87 -8.21
CA ALA A 74 -16.55 10.78 -7.50
C ALA A 74 -15.54 9.85 -6.81
N LEU A 75 -14.46 9.46 -7.49
CA LEU A 75 -13.40 8.64 -6.91
C LEU A 75 -12.68 9.36 -5.77
N THR A 76 -12.49 10.68 -5.89
CA THR A 76 -11.89 11.48 -4.83
C THR A 76 -12.70 11.38 -3.53
N GLU A 77 -14.04 11.42 -3.60
CA GLU A 77 -14.87 11.24 -2.41
C GLU A 77 -14.69 9.84 -1.82
N VAL A 78 -14.64 8.81 -2.65
CA VAL A 78 -14.39 7.43 -2.19
C VAL A 78 -13.05 7.32 -1.44
N PHE A 79 -11.98 7.87 -1.99
CA PHE A 79 -10.67 7.88 -1.33
C PHE A 79 -10.69 8.70 -0.03
N ARG A 80 -11.39 9.83 -0.01
CA ARG A 80 -11.53 10.69 1.16
C ARG A 80 -12.27 9.96 2.30
N GLU A 81 -13.40 9.34 2.00
CA GLU A 81 -14.16 8.51 2.95
C GLU A 81 -13.32 7.33 3.46
N ALA A 82 -12.51 6.75 2.58
CA ALA A 82 -11.58 5.68 2.94
C ALA A 82 -10.35 6.18 3.74
N GLY A 83 -10.20 7.50 3.94
CA GLY A 83 -9.12 8.10 4.71
C GLY A 83 -7.77 8.12 4.00
N ALA A 84 -7.77 8.21 2.67
CA ALA A 84 -6.54 8.31 1.89
C ALA A 84 -5.84 9.66 2.07
N PRO A 85 -4.51 9.70 2.17
CA PRO A 85 -3.77 10.94 2.01
C PRO A 85 -3.90 11.41 0.56
N ASN A 86 -4.11 12.72 0.35
CA ASN A 86 -4.23 13.32 -0.99
C ASN A 86 -5.22 12.56 -1.92
N PRO A 87 -6.50 12.45 -1.55
CA PRO A 87 -7.47 11.60 -2.25
C PRO A 87 -7.64 11.95 -3.74
N GLU A 88 -7.42 13.22 -4.10
CA GLU A 88 -7.48 13.68 -5.49
C GLU A 88 -6.36 13.09 -6.35
N LEU A 89 -5.18 12.82 -5.76
CA LEU A 89 -4.01 12.28 -6.44
C LEU A 89 -4.25 10.80 -6.78
N TRP A 90 -4.75 10.04 -5.80
CA TRP A 90 -5.18 8.65 -5.97
C TRP A 90 -6.28 8.52 -7.04
N ALA A 91 -7.30 9.38 -6.99
CA ALA A 91 -8.38 9.39 -7.97
C ALA A 91 -7.91 9.72 -9.39
N ARG A 92 -7.06 10.75 -9.55
CA ARG A 92 -6.48 11.09 -10.85
C ARG A 92 -5.64 9.96 -11.41
N SER A 93 -4.77 9.37 -10.60
CA SER A 93 -3.91 8.26 -11.04
C SER A 93 -4.75 7.05 -11.48
N GLN A 94 -5.87 6.76 -10.82
CA GLN A 94 -6.76 5.68 -11.26
C GLN A 94 -7.28 5.91 -12.68
N VAL A 95 -7.80 7.10 -12.96
CA VAL A 95 -8.43 7.42 -14.26
C VAL A 95 -7.37 7.62 -15.35
N GLN A 96 -6.28 8.32 -15.04
CA GLN A 96 -5.29 8.72 -16.04
C GLN A 96 -4.29 7.60 -16.38
N GLU A 97 -3.94 6.75 -15.41
CA GLU A 97 -2.99 5.65 -15.61
C GLU A 97 -3.69 4.30 -15.82
N GLY A 98 -5.02 4.24 -15.66
CA GLY A 98 -5.78 2.98 -15.75
C GLY A 98 -5.42 1.96 -14.66
N LYS A 99 -4.83 2.42 -13.55
CA LYS A 99 -4.38 1.57 -12.43
C LYS A 99 -5.50 1.30 -11.44
N ASN A 100 -5.46 0.14 -10.79
CA ASN A 100 -6.43 -0.23 -9.75
C ASN A 100 -6.09 0.41 -8.39
N GLN A 101 -6.12 1.74 -8.34
CA GLN A 101 -5.63 2.51 -7.20
C GLN A 101 -6.46 2.31 -5.94
N LEU A 102 -7.78 2.16 -6.04
CA LEU A 102 -8.63 1.93 -4.87
C LEU A 102 -8.31 0.60 -4.18
N ALA A 103 -8.10 -0.46 -4.97
CA ALA A 103 -7.71 -1.75 -4.43
C ALA A 103 -6.29 -1.72 -3.84
N ARG A 104 -5.34 -1.06 -4.52
CA ARG A 104 -3.97 -0.82 -4.03
C ARG A 104 -3.96 -0.09 -2.69
N PHE A 105 -4.67 1.03 -2.60
CA PHE A 105 -4.84 1.78 -1.36
C PHE A 105 -5.42 0.91 -0.24
N SER A 106 -6.50 0.17 -0.53
CA SER A 106 -7.19 -0.65 0.46
C SER A 106 -6.29 -1.77 0.99
N PHE A 107 -5.51 -2.40 0.12
CA PHE A 107 -4.54 -3.43 0.50
C PHE A 107 -3.41 -2.85 1.36
N LEU A 108 -2.79 -1.76 0.92
CA LEU A 108 -1.71 -1.09 1.64
C LEU A 108 -2.17 -0.63 3.03
N LYS A 109 -3.35 -0.02 3.12
CA LYS A 109 -3.96 0.38 4.40
C LYS A 109 -4.11 -0.80 5.37
N ALA A 110 -4.56 -1.94 4.85
CA ALA A 110 -4.78 -3.13 5.67
C ALA A 110 -3.46 -3.69 6.22
N ILE A 111 -2.42 -3.79 5.38
CA ILE A 111 -1.12 -4.34 5.80
C ILE A 111 -0.32 -3.38 6.68
N SER A 112 -0.59 -2.07 6.58
CA SER A 112 0.11 -1.03 7.35
C SER A 112 -0.58 -0.68 8.68
N THR A 113 -1.71 -1.31 9.01
CA THR A 113 -2.54 -0.92 10.18
C THR A 113 -1.79 -1.04 11.52
N ASP A 114 -0.89 -2.02 11.66
CA ASP A 114 -0.09 -2.26 12.87
C ASP A 114 1.33 -1.66 12.79
N TRP A 115 1.59 -0.79 11.81
CA TRP A 115 2.83 -0.05 11.75
C TRP A 115 2.89 0.91 12.94
N LEU A 116 3.92 0.79 13.77
CA LEU A 116 4.04 1.59 14.98
C LEU A 116 4.10 3.09 14.64
N PRO A 117 3.29 3.93 15.33
CA PRO A 117 3.48 5.36 15.28
C PRO A 117 4.74 5.78 16.06
N GLU A 118 5.24 6.97 15.76
CA GLU A 118 6.41 7.54 16.43
C GLU A 118 6.27 7.72 17.94
N THR A 119 5.03 7.82 18.40
CA THR A 119 4.69 8.02 19.81
C THR A 119 4.54 6.70 20.57
N ALA A 120 4.81 5.54 19.94
CA ALA A 120 4.59 4.22 20.53
C ALA A 120 5.67 3.81 21.56
N THR A 121 6.09 4.71 22.44
CA THR A 121 7.04 4.38 23.51
C THR A 121 6.42 3.45 24.56
N ASP A 122 5.09 3.51 24.71
CA ASP A 122 4.29 2.59 25.52
C ASP A 122 4.39 1.14 25.03
N TRP A 123 4.57 0.91 23.72
CA TRP A 123 4.86 -0.42 23.19
C TRP A 123 6.20 -0.95 23.71
N VAL A 124 7.23 -0.10 23.82
CA VAL A 124 8.54 -0.47 24.39
C VAL A 124 8.41 -0.80 25.87
N GLU A 125 7.67 0.04 26.61
CA GLU A 125 7.37 -0.21 28.04
C GLU A 125 6.61 -1.53 28.23
N ALA A 126 5.66 -1.85 27.35
CA ALA A 126 4.94 -3.11 27.39
C ALA A 126 5.88 -4.31 27.20
N GLN A 127 6.91 -4.19 26.34
CA GLN A 127 7.93 -5.24 26.22
C GLN A 127 8.77 -5.38 27.50
N LEU A 128 9.15 -4.28 28.16
CA LEU A 128 9.94 -4.31 29.40
C LEU A 128 9.20 -5.01 30.55
N HIS A 129 7.88 -4.80 30.65
CA HIS A 129 7.03 -5.40 31.67
C HIS A 129 6.48 -6.78 31.29
N SER A 130 6.78 -7.26 30.08
CA SER A 130 6.30 -8.54 29.60
C SER A 130 6.94 -9.69 30.38
N THR A 131 6.11 -10.41 31.15
CA THR A 131 6.52 -11.63 31.86
C THR A 131 6.72 -12.81 30.93
N SER A 132 6.37 -12.67 29.64
CA SER A 132 6.63 -13.65 28.57
C SER A 132 8.13 -13.83 28.28
N ALA A 133 8.98 -12.91 28.77
CA ALA A 133 10.45 -12.99 28.78
C ALA A 133 11.01 -14.28 29.39
N VAL A 134 10.18 -15.06 30.09
CA VAL A 134 10.57 -16.31 30.78
C VAL A 134 10.35 -17.56 29.92
N SER A 135 9.81 -17.46 28.70
CA SER A 135 9.51 -18.64 27.87
C SER A 135 10.27 -18.64 26.54
N SER A 136 10.83 -19.79 26.16
CA SER A 136 11.54 -20.05 24.90
C SER A 136 10.62 -20.07 23.66
N GLY A 137 9.56 -19.25 23.66
CA GLY A 137 8.57 -19.16 22.60
C GLY A 137 9.03 -18.31 21.41
N PRO A 138 8.32 -18.37 20.27
CA PRO A 138 8.59 -17.50 19.12
C PRO A 138 8.59 -16.03 19.53
N GLY A 139 9.62 -15.28 19.13
CA GLY A 139 9.73 -13.85 19.40
C GLY A 139 10.23 -13.48 20.81
N ALA A 140 10.56 -14.45 21.66
CA ALA A 140 11.06 -14.17 23.02
C ALA A 140 12.34 -13.31 23.03
N GLN A 141 13.17 -13.39 21.97
CA GLN A 141 14.37 -12.57 21.82
C GLN A 141 14.08 -11.07 21.80
N LEU A 142 12.89 -10.65 21.36
CA LEU A 142 12.51 -9.25 21.30
C LEU A 142 12.58 -8.61 22.69
N VAL A 143 12.00 -9.27 23.70
CA VAL A 143 11.96 -8.74 25.07
C VAL A 143 13.37 -8.63 25.64
N THR A 144 14.20 -9.68 25.47
CA THR A 144 15.60 -9.66 25.91
C THR A 144 16.39 -8.52 25.25
N ALA A 145 16.24 -8.34 23.94
CA ALA A 145 16.93 -7.27 23.21
C ALA A 145 16.49 -5.88 23.68
N VAL A 146 15.18 -5.65 23.88
CA VAL A 146 14.66 -4.37 24.38
C VAL A 146 15.18 -4.08 25.78
N GLN A 147 15.17 -5.06 26.69
CA GLN A 147 15.72 -4.92 28.04
C GLN A 147 17.22 -4.58 28.01
N GLU A 148 18.00 -5.26 27.16
CA GLU A 148 19.43 -4.98 27.01
C GLU A 148 19.68 -3.56 26.47
N MET A 149 18.96 -3.13 25.44
CA MET A 149 19.09 -1.78 24.87
C MET A 149 18.80 -0.70 25.91
N VAL A 150 17.70 -0.83 26.65
CA VAL A 150 17.34 0.12 27.71
C VAL A 150 18.37 0.11 28.83
N SER A 151 18.89 -1.04 29.24
CA SER A 151 19.95 -1.14 30.26
C SER A 151 21.25 -0.43 29.85
N LYS A 152 21.49 -0.27 28.55
CA LYS A 152 22.64 0.45 27.98
C LYS A 152 22.36 1.93 27.70
N GLY A 153 21.18 2.44 28.07
CA GLY A 153 20.80 3.84 27.92
C GLY A 153 20.30 4.24 26.54
N VAL A 154 19.89 3.29 25.69
CA VAL A 154 19.19 3.60 24.44
C VAL A 154 17.84 4.23 24.77
N ARG A 155 17.52 5.37 24.15
CA ARG A 155 16.24 6.05 24.35
C ARG A 155 15.09 5.22 23.76
N LEU A 156 13.91 5.27 24.39
CA LEU A 156 12.75 4.49 23.94
C LEU A 156 12.33 4.87 22.51
N GLU A 157 12.40 6.16 22.18
CA GLU A 157 12.09 6.68 20.85
C GLU A 157 13.02 6.10 19.78
N SER A 158 14.30 5.89 20.11
CA SER A 158 15.27 5.28 19.18
C SER A 158 14.98 3.80 18.95
N ILE A 159 14.43 3.10 19.94
CA ILE A 159 13.96 1.71 19.78
C ILE A 159 12.72 1.68 18.89
N VAL A 160 11.78 2.60 19.08
CA VAL A 160 10.59 2.74 18.21
C VAL A 160 11.01 3.03 16.78
N ASP A 161 11.94 3.96 16.56
CA ASP A 161 12.41 4.31 15.21
C ASP A 161 13.09 3.12 14.52
N LEU A 162 13.90 2.34 15.24
CA LEU A 162 14.46 1.09 14.73
C LEU A 162 13.36 0.12 14.28
N VAL A 163 12.37 -0.15 15.14
CA VAL A 163 11.30 -1.11 14.83
C VAL A 163 10.46 -0.64 13.66
N ARG A 164 10.14 0.65 13.57
CA ARG A 164 9.39 1.25 12.46
C ARG A 164 10.10 1.06 11.12
N VAL A 165 11.41 1.26 11.07
CA VAL A 165 12.21 1.04 9.85
C VAL A 165 12.22 -0.45 9.47
N ILE A 166 12.36 -1.35 10.45
CA ILE A 166 12.31 -2.80 10.17
C ILE A 166 10.92 -3.24 9.68
N GLN A 167 9.84 -2.68 10.25
CA GLN A 167 8.46 -2.93 9.77
C GLN A 167 8.30 -2.47 8.31
N PHE A 168 8.80 -1.28 7.98
CA PHE A 168 8.82 -0.79 6.61
C PHE A 168 9.57 -1.72 5.67
N GLU A 169 10.82 -2.06 5.99
CA GLU A 169 11.65 -2.91 5.12
C GLU A 169 11.00 -4.27 4.88
N ALA A 170 10.41 -4.88 5.92
CA ALA A 170 9.70 -6.14 5.79
C ALA A 170 8.47 -6.01 4.88
N LEU A 171 7.63 -5.00 5.10
CA LEU A 171 6.44 -4.75 4.27
C LEU A 171 6.81 -4.38 2.83
N PHE A 172 7.88 -3.62 2.65
CA PHE A 172 8.38 -3.21 1.33
C PHE A 172 8.83 -4.41 0.51
N HIS A 173 9.60 -5.33 1.11
CA HIS A 173 9.98 -6.57 0.44
C HIS A 173 8.77 -7.44 0.11
N VAL A 174 7.77 -7.53 1.01
CA VAL A 174 6.51 -8.22 0.70
C VAL A 174 5.82 -7.58 -0.50
N CYS A 175 5.71 -6.25 -0.54
CA CYS A 175 5.12 -5.52 -1.66
C CYS A 175 5.87 -5.75 -2.96
N GLN A 176 7.21 -5.69 -2.95
CA GLN A 176 8.01 -5.98 -4.14
C GLN A 176 7.79 -7.40 -4.64
N THR A 177 7.82 -8.39 -3.74
CA THR A 177 7.52 -9.79 -4.09
C THR A 177 6.14 -9.93 -4.74
N LEU A 178 5.12 -9.24 -4.20
CA LEU A 178 3.76 -9.19 -4.75
C LEU A 178 3.67 -8.48 -6.12
N ASP A 179 4.55 -7.52 -6.39
CA ASP A 179 4.50 -6.71 -7.61
C ASP A 179 5.21 -7.35 -8.81
N VAL A 180 6.40 -7.93 -8.60
CA VAL A 180 7.22 -8.45 -9.69
C VAL A 180 7.16 -9.97 -9.84
N GLY A 181 6.57 -10.68 -8.86
CA GLY A 181 6.76 -12.12 -8.72
C GLY A 181 8.20 -12.45 -8.34
N ASN A 182 8.44 -13.51 -7.57
CA ASN A 182 9.78 -13.85 -7.12
C ASN A 182 10.76 -14.02 -8.30
N GLU A 183 11.94 -13.39 -8.20
CA GLU A 183 13.13 -13.91 -8.86
C GLU A 183 13.56 -15.19 -8.13
N SER A 184 13.52 -16.35 -8.80
CA SER A 184 14.21 -17.63 -8.50
C SER A 184 13.31 -18.88 -8.40
N ASP A 185 13.85 -19.98 -8.95
CA ASP A 185 13.75 -21.45 -8.69
C ASP A 185 12.46 -22.09 -8.15
N THR A 186 11.39 -21.34 -7.98
CA THR A 186 10.09 -21.87 -7.57
C THR A 186 9.30 -22.29 -8.80
N PRO A 187 8.56 -23.41 -8.73
CA PRO A 187 7.82 -23.94 -9.89
C PRO A 187 6.60 -23.07 -10.28
N LEU A 188 6.30 -22.02 -9.52
CA LEU A 188 5.21 -21.09 -9.80
C LEU A 188 5.81 -19.71 -10.11
N ALA A 189 6.13 -19.49 -11.38
CA ALA A 189 6.73 -18.23 -11.85
C ALA A 189 5.68 -17.14 -12.13
N ASP A 190 4.46 -17.52 -12.52
CA ASP A 190 3.42 -16.60 -12.97
C ASP A 190 2.30 -16.49 -11.94
N TRP A 191 2.37 -15.50 -11.06
CA TRP A 191 1.30 -15.17 -10.13
C TRP A 191 1.15 -13.66 -10.00
N ALA A 192 -0.02 -13.22 -9.53
CA ALA A 192 -0.32 -11.81 -9.31
C ALA A 192 -1.32 -11.67 -8.17
N LEU A 193 -1.34 -10.48 -7.55
CA LEU A 193 -2.43 -10.05 -6.69
C LEU A 193 -3.55 -9.43 -7.54
N PHE A 194 -4.81 -9.73 -7.23
CA PHE A 194 -5.97 -9.26 -8.01
C PHE A 194 -7.23 -9.10 -7.16
N GLU A 195 -8.15 -8.27 -7.64
CA GLU A 195 -9.54 -8.25 -7.19
C GLU A 195 -10.31 -9.48 -7.69
N VAL A 196 -11.26 -9.97 -6.89
CA VAL A 196 -12.17 -11.05 -7.28
C VAL A 196 -13.60 -10.56 -7.44
N ASP A 197 -14.32 -11.14 -8.40
CA ASP A 197 -15.76 -10.94 -8.53
C ASP A 197 -16.58 -11.77 -7.51
N GLU A 198 -17.91 -11.70 -7.61
CA GLU A 198 -18.85 -12.44 -6.74
C GLU A 198 -18.71 -13.97 -6.88
N GLN A 199 -18.14 -14.45 -7.99
CA GLN A 199 -17.88 -15.86 -8.28
C GLN A 199 -16.44 -16.28 -7.90
N GLY A 200 -15.65 -15.37 -7.33
CA GLY A 200 -14.27 -15.60 -6.94
C GLY A 200 -13.29 -15.61 -8.10
N GLN A 201 -13.68 -15.11 -9.28
CA GLN A 201 -12.80 -15.06 -10.45
C GLN A 201 -11.93 -13.79 -10.43
N PRO A 202 -10.65 -13.89 -10.83
CA PRO A 202 -9.78 -12.73 -10.97
C PRO A 202 -10.35 -11.70 -11.95
N THR A 203 -10.29 -10.41 -11.61
CA THR A 203 -10.79 -9.32 -12.46
C THR A 203 -9.67 -8.34 -12.85
N ARG A 204 -9.25 -7.48 -11.93
CA ARG A 204 -8.19 -6.49 -12.15
C ARG A 204 -7.00 -6.78 -11.25
N THR A 205 -5.80 -6.68 -11.80
CA THR A 205 -4.56 -6.82 -11.03
C THR A 205 -4.38 -5.66 -10.06
N ILE A 206 -3.70 -5.95 -8.96
CA ILE A 206 -3.22 -4.97 -7.98
C ILE A 206 -1.70 -5.05 -8.06
N ASN A 207 -1.05 -3.96 -8.43
CA ASN A 207 0.39 -3.89 -8.66
C ASN A 207 0.98 -2.57 -8.16
N ALA A 208 2.28 -2.41 -8.34
CA ALA A 208 3.05 -1.25 -7.89
C ALA A 208 2.87 -0.94 -6.39
N LEU A 209 2.51 -1.91 -5.55
CA LEU A 209 2.30 -1.76 -4.11
C LEU A 209 3.49 -1.04 -3.44
N HIS A 210 4.71 -1.42 -3.78
CA HIS A 210 5.92 -0.87 -3.16
C HIS A 210 6.08 0.64 -3.40
N GLU A 211 5.55 1.18 -4.50
CA GLU A 211 5.70 2.60 -4.86
C GLU A 211 4.92 3.55 -3.93
N SER A 212 3.90 3.07 -3.20
CA SER A 212 3.06 3.93 -2.32
C SER A 212 3.06 3.48 -0.86
N LEU A 213 3.85 2.47 -0.48
CA LEU A 213 3.87 1.99 0.91
C LEU A 213 4.23 3.09 1.92
N LEU A 214 5.18 3.96 1.57
CA LEU A 214 5.62 5.06 2.45
C LEU A 214 4.53 6.11 2.72
N GLU A 215 3.52 6.23 1.85
CA GLU A 215 2.36 7.12 2.08
C GLU A 215 1.54 6.69 3.31
N PHE A 216 1.73 5.45 3.78
CA PHE A 216 1.06 4.89 4.96
C PHE A 216 1.91 4.95 6.22
N ASP A 217 3.10 5.56 6.18
CA ASP A 217 3.86 5.83 7.40
C ASP A 217 3.00 6.67 8.36
N PRO A 218 2.71 6.19 9.59
CA PRO A 218 1.89 6.91 10.56
C PRO A 218 2.43 8.30 10.93
N SER A 219 3.72 8.58 10.71
CA SER A 219 4.28 9.90 10.97
C SER A 219 3.92 10.94 9.91
N GLY A 220 3.45 10.51 8.74
CA GLY A 220 3.23 11.35 7.57
C GLY A 220 4.50 11.93 6.96
N ARG A 221 5.68 11.42 7.35
CA ARG A 221 6.98 11.89 6.89
C ARG A 221 7.79 10.81 6.21
N GLU A 222 7.18 9.74 5.71
CA GLU A 222 7.89 8.72 4.92
C GLU A 222 9.18 8.21 5.61
N LEU A 223 9.13 8.05 6.94
CA LEU A 223 10.27 7.67 7.81
C LEU A 223 11.46 8.64 7.83
N TYR A 224 11.31 9.87 7.34
CA TYR A 224 12.33 10.90 7.58
C TYR A 224 12.56 11.09 9.09
N PRO A 225 13.81 11.40 9.49
CA PRO A 225 14.16 11.60 10.89
C PRO A 225 13.23 12.59 11.61
N ARG A 226 13.04 12.37 12.91
CA ARG A 226 12.29 13.29 13.76
C ARG A 226 12.93 14.68 13.74
N PRO A 227 12.15 15.76 13.77
CA PRO A 227 12.67 17.09 14.05
C PRO A 227 13.36 17.11 15.42
N GLU A 228 14.42 17.90 15.54
CA GLU A 228 15.09 18.18 16.83
C GLU A 228 14.24 19.04 17.76
#